data_AF-A0A5N8XH94-F1
#
_entry.id   AF-A0A5N8XH94-F1
#
_cell.length_a   1.000
_cell.length_b   1.000
_cell.length_c   1.000
_cell.angle_alpha   90.00
_cell.angle_beta   90.00
_cell.angle_gamma   90.00
#
_symmetry.space_group_name_H-M   'P 1'
#
loop_
_entity.id
_entity.type
_entity.pdbx_description
1 polymer ?
#
loop_
_entity_poly.entity_id
_entity_poly.type
_entity_poly.pdbx_seq_one_letter_code
_entity_poly.pdbx_strand_id
1 'polypeptide(L)'
;MTATISPSPTLEDRLSSSSSSPSSSSLRLSLAPAGSAPAVLDGGWWPRSRDLGAELPTLTAVLDPLWGRITRVTVNPTHWPVVPRRVPVAGHVVNVGWFLAEQDPHELLLLSYHAGRWNLLVVPPLTDPVSAAWLMAASSDPLGTSTASRLMEEAARLRTVSETDRAVEAVWESEGGQRKGG
;
A
#
# COMPACT_ATOMS: atom_id res chain seq x y z
N MET A 1 41.96 30.92 -42.01
CA MET A 1 40.56 30.88 -41.56
C MET A 1 39.77 29.95 -42.47
N THR A 2 38.79 29.26 -41.89
CA THR A 2 37.76 28.38 -42.49
C THR A 2 38.11 26.90 -42.63
N ALA A 3 37.36 26.11 -41.86
CA ALA A 3 37.38 24.67 -41.72
C ALA A 3 36.28 24.03 -42.58
N THR A 4 36.48 22.78 -43.01
CA THR A 4 35.43 21.92 -43.56
C THR A 4 35.38 20.63 -42.74
N ILE A 5 34.26 20.41 -42.07
CA ILE A 5 33.90 19.24 -41.28
C ILE A 5 33.04 18.33 -42.18
N SER A 6 33.40 17.05 -42.28
CA SER A 6 32.55 16.01 -42.89
C SER A 6 31.65 15.34 -41.85
N PRO A 7 30.41 14.94 -42.21
CA PRO A 7 29.41 14.42 -41.29
C PRO A 7 29.61 12.92 -40.99
N SER A 8 29.49 12.56 -39.71
CA SER A 8 29.44 11.18 -39.24
C SER A 8 28.15 10.47 -39.69
N PRO A 9 28.18 9.16 -39.98
CA PRO A 9 26.99 8.38 -40.29
C PRO A 9 26.10 8.30 -39.05
N THR A 10 24.86 8.75 -39.22
CA THR A 10 23.81 8.75 -38.21
C THR A 10 23.48 7.32 -37.82
N LEU A 11 23.69 7.01 -36.55
CA LEU A 11 23.36 5.73 -35.94
C LEU A 11 21.84 5.61 -35.91
N GLU A 12 21.33 4.93 -36.93
CA GLU A 12 19.98 4.42 -37.04
C GLU A 12 19.53 3.77 -35.71
N ASP A 13 18.28 4.08 -35.36
CA ASP A 13 17.32 3.03 -35.03
C ASP A 13 17.48 2.27 -33.69
N ARG A 14 17.90 2.97 -32.63
CA ARG A 14 17.90 2.41 -31.25
C ARG A 14 16.85 2.93 -30.28
N LEU A 15 15.99 3.88 -30.67
CA LEU A 15 15.03 4.49 -29.74
C LEU A 15 13.55 4.23 -30.04
N SER A 16 13.21 3.49 -31.10
CA SER A 16 11.84 3.01 -31.33
C SER A 16 11.60 1.66 -30.66
N SER A 17 11.64 1.66 -29.32
CA SER A 17 10.85 0.77 -28.46
C SER A 17 11.10 1.20 -27.01
N SER A 18 10.73 2.43 -26.68
CA SER A 18 10.18 2.64 -25.34
C SER A 18 8.87 1.86 -25.32
N SER A 19 8.98 0.56 -25.03
CA SER A 19 7.86 -0.26 -24.62
C SER A 19 7.15 0.56 -23.55
N SER A 20 6.00 1.10 -23.94
CA SER A 20 5.01 1.60 -23.03
C SER A 20 4.55 0.35 -22.30
N SER A 21 5.29 -0.01 -21.24
CA SER A 21 4.78 -0.92 -20.23
C SER A 21 3.39 -0.41 -19.89
N PRO A 22 2.34 -1.24 -19.95
CA PRO A 22 1.01 -0.79 -19.58
C PRO A 22 1.14 -0.12 -18.23
N SER A 23 0.61 1.08 -18.12
CA SER A 23 0.66 1.94 -16.95
C SER A 23 0.00 1.22 -15.77
N SER A 24 0.79 0.35 -15.13
CA SER A 24 0.51 -0.21 -13.82
C SER A 24 0.45 0.99 -12.90
N SER A 25 -0.74 1.40 -12.52
CA SER A 25 -0.94 2.32 -11.40
C SER A 25 -0.06 1.81 -10.26
N SER A 26 1.02 2.52 -9.92
CA SER A 26 2.06 1.98 -9.03
C SER A 26 1.42 1.40 -7.78
N LEU A 27 1.63 0.10 -7.57
CA LEU A 27 1.17 -0.62 -6.40
C LEU A 27 1.67 0.12 -5.16
N ARG A 28 0.78 0.42 -4.22
CA ARG A 28 1.15 1.08 -2.96
C ARG A 28 1.38 0.01 -1.91
N LEU A 29 2.63 -0.43 -1.82
CA LEU A 29 3.04 -1.53 -0.94
C LEU A 29 4.29 -1.11 -0.16
N SER A 30 4.31 -1.45 1.13
CA SER A 30 5.46 -1.31 2.01
C SER A 30 5.66 -2.64 2.73
N LEU A 31 6.88 -3.16 2.76
CA LEU A 31 7.20 -4.46 3.35
C LEU A 31 8.28 -4.28 4.42
N ALA A 32 8.20 -5.08 5.47
CA ALA A 32 9.28 -5.16 6.45
C ALA A 32 10.55 -5.77 5.81
N PRO A 33 11.76 -5.41 6.27
CA PRO A 33 12.99 -6.01 5.78
C PRO A 33 13.00 -7.54 5.92
N ALA A 34 13.48 -8.23 4.90
CA ALA A 34 13.59 -9.69 4.93
C ALA A 34 14.57 -10.16 6.01
N GLY A 35 14.20 -11.21 6.76
CA GLY A 35 15.08 -11.83 7.77
C GLY A 35 15.06 -11.19 9.15
N SER A 36 14.17 -10.22 9.39
CA SER A 36 13.91 -9.70 10.74
C SER A 36 13.19 -10.72 11.63
N ALA A 37 13.26 -10.50 12.95
CA ALA A 37 12.49 -11.26 13.94
C ALA A 37 10.98 -11.23 13.59
N PRO A 38 10.18 -12.24 14.00
CA PRO A 38 8.80 -12.33 13.57
C PRO A 38 7.97 -11.14 14.09
N ALA A 39 7.68 -10.19 13.21
CA ALA A 39 6.70 -9.15 13.42
C ALA A 39 5.28 -9.74 13.31
N VAL A 40 4.29 -9.05 13.88
CA VAL A 40 2.88 -9.45 13.74
C VAL A 40 2.38 -9.23 12.31
N LEU A 41 2.92 -8.20 11.64
CA LEU A 41 2.65 -7.81 10.27
C LEU A 41 3.95 -7.80 9.47
N ASP A 42 3.91 -8.31 8.24
CA ASP A 42 5.02 -8.31 7.29
C ASP A 42 5.04 -7.07 6.40
N GLY A 43 4.00 -6.23 6.48
CA GLY A 43 3.91 -4.99 5.72
C GLY A 43 2.52 -4.38 5.67
N GLY A 44 2.41 -3.36 4.82
CA GLY A 44 1.19 -2.62 4.55
C GLY A 44 0.91 -2.54 3.06
N TRP A 45 -0.36 -2.65 2.71
CA TRP A 45 -0.87 -2.53 1.37
C TRP A 45 -2.01 -1.52 1.33
N TRP A 46 -1.90 -0.54 0.44
CA TRP A 46 -2.93 0.48 0.23
C TRP A 46 -3.61 0.29 -1.14
N PRO A 47 -4.64 -0.56 -1.23
CA PRO A 47 -5.37 -0.78 -2.48
C PRO A 47 -5.99 0.51 -3.01
N ARG A 48 -6.22 0.55 -4.33
CA ARG A 48 -6.93 1.69 -4.96
C ARG A 48 -8.45 1.56 -4.86
N SER A 49 -8.95 0.33 -4.75
CA SER A 49 -10.36 -0.02 -4.69
C SER A 49 -10.63 -1.15 -3.70
N ARG A 50 -11.91 -1.42 -3.44
CA ARG A 50 -12.32 -2.60 -2.64
C ARG A 50 -12.70 -3.80 -3.51
N ASP A 51 -12.19 -3.87 -4.73
CA ASP A 51 -12.40 -5.00 -5.63
C ASP A 51 -11.18 -5.93 -5.59
N LEU A 52 -11.26 -7.04 -4.83
CA LEU A 52 -10.18 -8.02 -4.74
C LEU A 52 -9.85 -8.65 -6.10
N GLY A 53 -10.83 -8.80 -7.00
CA GLY A 53 -10.61 -9.38 -8.32
C GLY A 53 -9.72 -8.50 -9.20
N ALA A 54 -9.89 -7.19 -9.09
CA ALA A 54 -9.09 -6.21 -9.82
C ALA A 54 -7.70 -5.95 -9.17
N GLU A 55 -7.63 -6.01 -7.85
CA GLU A 55 -6.45 -5.62 -7.09
C GLU A 55 -5.42 -6.75 -6.91
N LEU A 56 -5.87 -7.99 -6.70
CA LEU A 56 -4.96 -9.12 -6.46
C LEU A 56 -3.98 -9.41 -7.60
N PRO A 57 -4.34 -9.31 -8.90
CA PRO A 57 -3.38 -9.54 -9.98
C PRO A 57 -2.17 -8.59 -9.95
N THR A 58 -2.39 -7.33 -9.59
CA THR A 58 -1.30 -6.35 -9.45
C THR A 58 -0.46 -6.60 -8.21
N LEU A 59 -1.10 -6.98 -7.10
CA LEU A 59 -0.39 -7.35 -5.87
C LEU A 59 0.51 -8.57 -6.09
N THR A 60 -0.03 -9.66 -6.65
CA THR A 60 0.72 -10.91 -6.85
C THR A 60 1.86 -10.74 -7.85
N ALA A 61 1.66 -9.94 -8.91
CA ALA A 61 2.72 -9.67 -9.88
C ALA A 61 3.99 -9.05 -9.25
N VAL A 62 3.84 -8.29 -8.17
CA VAL A 62 4.98 -7.71 -7.42
C VAL A 62 5.52 -8.69 -6.39
N LEU A 63 4.65 -9.47 -5.73
CA LEU A 63 5.05 -10.32 -4.61
C LEU A 63 5.60 -11.69 -5.04
N ASP A 64 5.10 -12.28 -6.13
CA ASP A 64 5.54 -13.60 -6.58
C ASP A 64 7.05 -13.67 -6.85
N PRO A 65 7.70 -12.66 -7.47
CA PRO A 65 9.16 -12.68 -7.66
C PRO A 65 9.95 -12.42 -6.37
N LEU A 66 9.35 -11.73 -5.39
CA LEU A 66 10.03 -11.32 -4.15
C LEU A 66 10.06 -12.43 -3.10
N TRP A 67 8.95 -13.15 -2.98
CA TRP A 67 8.74 -14.11 -1.89
C TRP A 67 8.40 -15.51 -2.39
N GLY A 68 7.89 -15.61 -3.62
CA GLY A 68 7.45 -16.85 -4.22
C GLY A 68 5.96 -16.83 -4.51
N ARG A 69 5.54 -17.78 -5.34
CA ARG A 69 4.19 -17.86 -5.90
C ARG A 69 3.11 -17.92 -4.82
N ILE A 70 2.25 -16.90 -4.78
CA ILE A 70 1.09 -16.83 -3.90
C ILE A 70 0.02 -17.79 -4.40
N THR A 71 -0.52 -18.62 -3.52
CA THR A 71 -1.49 -19.66 -3.90
C THR A 71 -2.84 -19.45 -3.25
N ARG A 72 -2.85 -18.80 -2.08
CA ARG A 72 -4.05 -18.51 -1.33
C ARG A 72 -3.95 -17.14 -0.65
N VAL A 73 -5.07 -16.44 -0.67
CA VAL A 73 -5.31 -15.20 0.07
C VAL A 73 -6.47 -15.44 1.02
N THR A 74 -6.41 -14.91 2.24
CA THR A 74 -7.59 -14.84 3.10
C THR A 74 -7.82 -13.41 3.57
N VAL A 75 -9.09 -13.03 3.62
CA VAL A 75 -9.55 -11.70 4.06
C VAL A 75 -10.68 -11.84 5.06
N ASN A 76 -10.87 -10.85 5.93
CA ASN A 76 -12.13 -10.70 6.62
C ASN A 76 -13.12 -9.96 5.69
N PRO A 77 -14.34 -10.47 5.43
CA PRO A 77 -15.23 -9.90 4.42
C PRO A 77 -15.88 -8.57 4.85
N THR A 78 -15.68 -8.10 6.09
CA THR A 78 -16.32 -6.88 6.64
C THR A 78 -16.16 -5.66 5.73
N HIS A 79 -14.96 -5.45 5.16
CA HIS A 79 -14.69 -4.29 4.32
C HIS A 79 -14.74 -4.58 2.83
N TRP A 80 -14.84 -5.83 2.42
CA TRP A 80 -14.77 -6.27 1.02
C TRP A 80 -16.19 -6.59 0.49
N PRO A 81 -16.78 -5.74 -0.38
CA PRO A 81 -18.15 -5.93 -0.84
C PRO A 81 -18.36 -7.25 -1.60
N VAL A 82 -17.33 -7.70 -2.32
CA VAL A 82 -17.31 -8.96 -3.06
C VAL A 82 -16.01 -9.67 -2.76
N VAL A 83 -16.10 -10.94 -2.33
CA VAL A 83 -14.95 -11.81 -2.11
C VAL A 83 -15.00 -12.96 -3.15
N PRO A 84 -14.32 -12.81 -4.30
CA PRO A 84 -14.32 -13.83 -5.35
C PRO A 84 -13.54 -15.06 -4.89
N ARG A 85 -14.11 -16.27 -4.96
CA ARG A 85 -13.44 -17.51 -4.50
C ARG A 85 -12.11 -17.80 -5.21
N ARG A 86 -11.96 -17.36 -6.46
CA ARG A 86 -10.79 -17.60 -7.31
C ARG A 86 -10.52 -16.35 -8.14
N VAL A 87 -9.27 -15.92 -8.15
CA VAL A 87 -8.83 -14.78 -8.97
C VAL A 87 -7.72 -15.24 -9.91
N PRO A 88 -7.89 -15.11 -11.23
CA PRO A 88 -6.84 -15.38 -12.18
C PRO A 88 -5.77 -14.29 -12.09
N VAL A 89 -4.51 -14.70 -12.01
CA VAL A 89 -3.34 -13.83 -11.99
C VAL A 89 -2.33 -14.32 -13.03
N ALA A 90 -1.21 -13.60 -13.21
CA ALA A 90 -0.22 -13.96 -14.21
C ALA A 90 0.31 -15.39 -13.98
N GLY A 91 -0.03 -16.30 -14.91
CA GLY A 91 0.43 -17.69 -14.92
C GLY A 91 -0.24 -18.63 -13.90
N HIS A 92 -1.19 -18.17 -13.08
CA HIS A 92 -1.87 -19.04 -12.11
C HIS A 92 -3.18 -18.48 -11.55
N VAL A 93 -3.79 -19.21 -10.63
CA VAL A 93 -5.02 -18.80 -9.94
C VAL A 93 -4.74 -18.75 -8.44
N VAL A 94 -5.10 -17.63 -7.83
CA VAL A 94 -5.11 -17.46 -6.38
C VAL A 94 -6.48 -17.84 -5.85
N ASN A 95 -6.52 -18.72 -4.85
CA ASN A 95 -7.76 -19.03 -4.14
C ASN A 95 -7.97 -18.00 -3.03
N VAL A 96 -9.17 -17.42 -2.97
CA VAL A 96 -9.51 -16.46 -1.91
C VAL A 96 -10.45 -17.14 -0.93
N GLY A 97 -10.00 -17.24 0.31
CA GLY A 97 -10.84 -17.63 1.45
C GLY A 97 -11.23 -16.40 2.28
N TRP A 98 -12.15 -16.61 3.21
CA TRP A 98 -12.51 -15.58 4.17
C TRP A 98 -12.91 -16.19 5.51
N PHE A 99 -12.64 -15.45 6.58
CA PHE A 99 -12.99 -15.81 7.95
C PHE A 99 -13.52 -14.54 8.64
N LEU A 100 -14.72 -14.61 9.20
CA LEU A 100 -15.36 -13.41 9.77
C LEU A 100 -14.96 -13.15 11.22
N ALA A 101 -14.91 -14.19 12.06
CA ALA A 101 -14.72 -14.04 13.50
C ALA A 101 -13.24 -14.10 13.90
N GLU A 102 -12.43 -14.88 13.18
CA GLU A 102 -11.06 -15.20 13.56
C GLU A 102 -10.01 -14.30 12.92
N GLN A 103 -10.35 -13.64 11.80
CA GLN A 103 -9.41 -12.82 11.05
C GLN A 103 -9.66 -11.33 11.29
N ASP A 104 -8.58 -10.55 11.48
CA ASP A 104 -8.67 -9.10 11.67
C ASP A 104 -9.31 -8.43 10.41
N PRO A 105 -10.28 -7.51 10.59
CA PRO A 105 -10.93 -6.78 9.49
C PRO A 105 -9.98 -6.08 8.52
N HIS A 106 -8.83 -5.65 9.02
CA HIS A 106 -7.84 -4.85 8.29
C HIS A 106 -6.60 -5.66 7.92
N GLU A 107 -6.64 -6.98 8.03
CA GLU A 107 -5.54 -7.87 7.68
C GLU A 107 -5.85 -8.70 6.43
N LEU A 108 -4.86 -8.80 5.56
CA LEU A 108 -4.83 -9.70 4.43
C LEU A 108 -3.69 -10.70 4.62
N LEU A 109 -4.04 -11.98 4.69
CA LEU A 109 -3.10 -13.07 4.84
C LEU A 109 -2.81 -13.69 3.47
N LEU A 110 -1.53 -13.78 3.12
CA LEU A 110 -1.00 -14.39 1.90
C LEU A 110 -0.31 -15.70 2.26
N LEU A 111 -0.54 -16.74 1.45
CA LEU A 111 0.07 -18.05 1.63
C LEU A 111 0.78 -18.50 0.36
N SER A 112 2.04 -18.88 0.54
CA SER A 112 2.89 -19.52 -0.47
C SER A 112 3.28 -20.91 0.03
N TYR A 113 3.17 -21.93 -0.82
CA TYR A 113 3.54 -23.31 -0.44
C TYR A 113 5.02 -23.45 -0.06
N HIS A 114 5.90 -22.62 -0.64
CA HIS A 114 7.33 -22.73 -0.44
C HIS A 114 7.89 -21.73 0.58
N ALA A 115 7.20 -20.60 0.76
CA ALA A 115 7.73 -19.46 1.52
C ALA A 115 6.93 -19.14 2.80
N GLY A 116 5.81 -19.83 3.04
CA GLY A 116 5.06 -19.72 4.29
C GLY A 116 3.89 -18.73 4.20
N ARG A 117 3.79 -17.85 5.20
CA ARG A 117 2.72 -16.86 5.31
C ARG A 117 3.25 -15.43 5.37
N TRP A 118 2.47 -14.50 4.84
CA TRP A 118 2.63 -13.05 5.04
C TRP A 118 1.34 -12.40 5.50
N ASN A 119 1.42 -11.57 6.52
CA ASN A 119 0.33 -10.80 7.10
C ASN A 119 0.48 -9.33 6.69
N LEU A 120 -0.41 -8.82 5.84
CA LEU A 120 -0.39 -7.42 5.41
C LEU A 120 -1.54 -6.63 6.04
N LEU A 121 -1.23 -5.44 6.53
CA LEU A 121 -2.25 -4.45 6.86
C LEU A 121 -2.86 -3.88 5.58
N VAL A 122 -4.19 -3.87 5.47
CA VAL A 122 -4.93 -3.26 4.35
C VAL A 122 -5.40 -1.87 4.74
N VAL A 123 -4.81 -0.85 4.15
CA VAL A 123 -5.25 0.54 4.31
C VAL A 123 -6.48 0.78 3.44
N PRO A 124 -7.63 1.24 4.00
CA PRO A 124 -8.78 1.57 3.19
C PRO A 124 -8.44 2.56 2.05
N PRO A 125 -9.02 2.41 0.86
CA PRO A 125 -8.65 3.24 -0.30
C PRO A 125 -8.95 4.73 -0.08
N LEU A 126 -9.94 5.04 0.77
CA LEU A 126 -10.36 6.41 1.10
C LEU A 126 -9.62 7.01 2.30
N THR A 127 -8.64 6.31 2.89
CA THR A 127 -7.82 6.84 3.98
C THR A 127 -7.03 8.05 3.50
N ASP A 128 -6.93 9.09 4.33
CA ASP A 128 -6.16 10.27 3.99
C ASP A 128 -4.67 9.93 3.82
N PRO A 129 -3.92 10.64 2.96
CA PRO A 129 -2.53 10.29 2.67
C PRO A 129 -1.59 10.31 3.88
N VAL A 130 -1.86 11.15 4.89
CA VAL A 130 -1.00 11.26 6.08
C VAL A 130 -1.17 10.03 6.95
N SER A 131 -2.42 9.68 7.27
CA SER A 131 -2.73 8.45 8.01
C SER A 131 -2.30 7.20 7.24
N ALA A 132 -2.49 7.19 5.92
CA ALA A 132 -2.05 6.06 5.10
C ALA A 132 -0.52 5.91 5.13
N ALA A 133 0.24 6.99 4.98
CA ALA A 133 1.70 6.94 5.06
C ALA A 133 2.17 6.44 6.43
N TRP A 134 1.55 6.92 7.52
CA TRP A 134 1.85 6.46 8.87
C TRP A 134 1.54 4.98 9.06
N LEU A 135 0.36 4.51 8.62
CA LEU A 135 -0.02 3.09 8.68
C LEU A 135 0.95 2.20 7.90
N MET A 136 1.31 2.62 6.68
CA MET A 136 2.24 1.88 5.83
C MET A 136 3.61 1.76 6.52
N ALA A 137 4.11 2.84 7.12
CA ALA A 137 5.37 2.82 7.88
C ALA A 137 5.28 1.92 9.11
N ALA A 138 4.24 2.06 9.93
CA ALA A 138 4.05 1.29 11.15
C ALA A 138 3.87 -0.21 10.88
N SER A 139 3.18 -0.57 9.80
CA SER A 139 2.97 -1.96 9.38
C SER A 139 4.22 -2.63 8.80
N SER A 140 5.24 -1.86 8.43
CA SER A 140 6.52 -2.36 7.91
C SER A 140 7.64 -2.29 8.95
N ASP A 141 7.33 -1.95 10.20
CA ASP A 141 8.30 -1.98 11.29
C ASP A 141 8.65 -3.45 11.62
N PRO A 142 9.91 -3.89 11.43
CA PRO A 142 10.32 -5.26 11.75
C PRO A 142 10.25 -5.59 13.25
N LEU A 143 10.08 -4.60 14.14
CA LEU A 143 9.85 -4.79 15.57
C LEU A 143 8.38 -4.57 15.96
N GLY A 144 7.51 -4.38 14.97
CA GLY A 144 6.08 -4.13 15.14
C GLY A 144 5.35 -5.34 15.76
N THR A 145 4.70 -5.09 16.90
CA THR A 145 3.91 -6.10 17.63
C THR A 145 2.41 -5.79 17.66
N SER A 146 1.98 -4.74 16.97
CA SER A 146 0.56 -4.34 16.91
C SER A 146 -0.18 -5.09 15.79
N THR A 147 -1.43 -5.43 16.04
CA THR A 147 -2.35 -5.97 15.03
C THR A 147 -2.79 -4.87 14.06
N ALA A 148 -3.36 -5.25 12.91
CA ALA A 148 -3.84 -4.29 11.93
C ALA A 148 -4.94 -3.37 12.50
N SER A 149 -5.91 -3.92 13.23
CA SER A 149 -6.96 -3.13 13.87
C SER A 149 -6.42 -2.14 14.91
N ARG A 150 -5.43 -2.55 15.71
CA ARG A 150 -4.81 -1.66 16.71
C ARG A 150 -4.08 -0.48 16.05
N LEU A 151 -3.39 -0.73 14.93
CA LEU A 151 -2.78 0.35 14.14
C LEU A 151 -3.84 1.27 13.53
N MET A 152 -4.97 0.74 13.06
CA MET A 152 -6.09 1.57 12.57
C MET A 152 -6.68 2.46 13.65
N GLU A 153 -6.89 1.93 14.87
CA GLU A 153 -7.38 2.71 16.01
C GLU A 153 -6.42 3.85 16.38
N GLU A 154 -5.12 3.57 16.42
CA GLU A 154 -4.12 4.58 16.73
C GLU A 154 -4.03 5.64 15.62
N ALA A 155 -4.11 5.25 14.34
CA ALA A 155 -4.17 6.21 13.24
C ALA A 155 -5.39 7.14 13.34
N ALA A 156 -6.57 6.60 13.70
CA ALA A 156 -7.77 7.40 13.93
C ALA A 156 -7.58 8.37 15.09
N ARG A 157 -6.96 7.93 16.19
CA ARG A 157 -6.65 8.77 17.34
C ARG A 157 -5.71 9.91 16.97
N LEU A 158 -4.61 9.63 16.28
CA LEU A 158 -3.65 10.65 15.84
C LEU A 158 -4.31 11.70 14.94
N ARG A 159 -5.21 11.28 14.05
CA ARG A 159 -6.00 12.19 13.22
C ARG A 159 -6.87 13.12 14.06
N THR A 160 -7.60 12.60 15.05
CA THR A 160 -8.45 13.44 15.91
C THR A 160 -7.66 14.46 16.72
N VAL A 161 -6.46 14.10 17.20
CA VAL A 161 -5.58 15.03 17.93
C VAL A 161 -5.12 16.15 17.01
N SER A 162 -4.70 15.83 15.77
CA SER A 162 -4.29 16.84 14.78
C SER A 162 -5.43 17.77 14.36
N GLU A 163 -6.65 17.25 14.20
CA GLU A 163 -7.83 18.06 13.89
C GLU A 163 -8.18 19.01 15.05
N THR A 164 -8.04 18.53 16.29
CA THR A 164 -8.28 19.35 17.49
C THR A 164 -7.25 20.46 17.63
N ASP A 165 -5.97 20.16 17.43
CA ASP A 165 -4.87 21.13 17.50
C ASP A 165 -5.07 22.27 16.48
N ARG A 166 -5.41 21.92 15.23
CA ARG A 166 -5.76 22.92 14.20
C ARG A 166 -6.97 23.76 14.55
N ALA A 167 -7.99 23.18 15.19
CA ALA A 167 -9.18 23.92 15.61
C ALA A 167 -8.84 24.91 16.74
N VAL A 168 -8.00 24.50 17.69
CA VAL A 168 -7.52 25.37 18.78
C VAL A 168 -6.72 26.55 18.22
N GLU A 169 -5.76 26.29 17.32
CA GLU A 169 -4.98 27.34 16.64
C GLU A 169 -5.87 28.34 15.87
N ALA A 170 -6.87 27.85 15.12
CA ALA A 170 -7.80 28.72 14.40
C ALA A 170 -8.64 29.63 15.30
N VAL A 171 -8.98 29.17 16.52
CA VAL A 171 -9.68 29.98 17.53
C VAL A 171 -8.76 31.06 18.09
N TRP A 172 -7.50 30.74 18.40
CA TRP A 172 -6.52 31.72 18.87
C TRP A 172 -6.24 32.83 17.84
N GLU A 173 -6.14 32.49 16.56
CA GLU A 173 -6.01 33.45 15.45
C GLU A 173 -7.24 34.36 15.29
N SER A 174 -8.42 33.86 15.65
CA SER A 174 -9.68 34.62 15.53
C SER A 174 -9.91 35.60 16.69
N GLU A 175 -9.35 35.36 17.88
CA GLU A 175 -9.48 36.25 19.05
C GLU A 175 -8.39 37.34 19.14
N GLY A 176 -7.25 37.20 18.45
CA GLY A 176 -6.11 38.10 18.56
C GLY A 176 -6.25 39.50 17.91
N GLY A 177 -7.37 39.77 17.24
CA GLY A 177 -7.48 40.87 16.28
C GLY A 177 -8.28 42.10 16.66
N GLN A 178 -8.17 42.69 17.88
CA GLN A 178 -8.50 44.11 18.07
C GLN A 178 -8.05 44.68 19.43
N ARG A 179 -6.81 45.20 19.50
CA ARG A 179 -6.50 46.30 20.41
C ARG A 179 -6.38 47.58 19.59
N LYS A 180 -7.49 48.31 19.47
CA LYS A 180 -7.45 49.72 19.05
C LYS A 180 -6.64 50.49 20.09
N GLY A 181 -5.59 51.16 19.62
CA GLY A 181 -4.88 52.18 20.38
C GLY A 181 -5.83 53.28 20.84
N GLY A 182 -5.59 53.73 22.06
CA GLY A 182 -6.08 54.98 22.63
C GLY A 182 -4.89 55.68 23.28
#